data_AF-I4I6F2-F1
#
_entry.id   AF-I4I6F2-F1
#
_cell.length_a   1.000
_cell.length_b   1.000
_cell.length_c   1.000
_cell.angle_alpha   90.00
_cell.angle_beta   90.00
_cell.angle_gamma   90.00
#
_symmetry.space_group_name_H-M   'P 1'
#
loop_
_entity.id
_entity.type
_entity.pdbx_description
1 polymer ?
#
loop_
_entity_poly.entity_id
_entity_poly.type
_entity_poly.pdbx_seq_one_letter_code
_entity_poly.pdbx_strand_id
1 'polypeptide(L)'
;MEHLLKLTYWQSKRDYNKNKWRREILNFRIQIKRIISNKKDGTYNTNLASYLTEILEQCYEDACHLFVEGYGIDKRLLSATPMGAIDQILDENWFPEFLGED
;
A
#
# COMPACT_ATOMS: atom_id res chain seq x y z
N MET A 1 7.45 -31.93 11.67
CA MET A 1 8.60 -31.08 12.02
C MET A 1 8.83 -29.99 10.98
N GLU A 2 9.00 -30.31 9.69
CA GLU A 2 9.18 -29.31 8.63
C GLU A 2 8.09 -28.22 8.59
N HIS A 3 6.81 -28.59 8.71
CA HIS A 3 5.71 -27.62 8.74
C HIS A 3 5.71 -26.73 10.00
N LEU A 4 6.17 -27.24 11.15
CA LEU A 4 6.35 -26.44 12.37
C LEU A 4 7.52 -25.46 12.21
N LEU A 5 8.60 -25.87 11.54
CA LEU A 5 9.73 -25.00 11.19
C LEU A 5 9.33 -23.93 10.17
N LYS A 6 8.48 -24.27 9.19
CA LYS A 6 7.89 -23.30 8.25
C LYS A 6 7.01 -22.30 8.99
N LEU A 7 6.21 -22.75 9.95
CA LEU A 7 5.38 -21.89 10.83
C LEU A 7 6.24 -20.91 11.64
N THR A 8 7.26 -21.38 12.35
CA THR A 8 8.14 -20.51 13.16
C THR A 8 9.02 -19.61 12.31
N TYR A 9 9.47 -20.06 11.14
CA TYR A 9 10.20 -19.25 10.18
C TYR A 9 9.32 -18.15 9.55
N TRP A 10 8.07 -18.47 9.17
CA TRP A 10 7.12 -17.49 8.68
C TRP A 10 6.76 -16.46 9.75
N GLN A 11 6.62 -16.87 11.00
CA GLN A 11 6.31 -15.96 12.10
C GLN A 11 7.48 -15.02 12.41
N SER A 12 8.72 -15.52 12.40
CA SER A 12 9.92 -14.69 12.59
C SER A 12 10.24 -13.77 11.40
N LYS A 13 9.84 -14.15 10.18
CA LYS A 13 9.94 -13.28 8.99
C LYS A 13 8.73 -12.34 8.83
N ARG A 14 7.58 -12.64 9.41
CA ARG A 14 6.36 -11.83 9.32
C ARG A 14 6.61 -10.41 9.83
N ASP A 15 7.17 -10.28 11.04
CA ASP A 15 7.42 -8.96 11.64
C ASP A 15 8.54 -8.20 10.93
N TYR A 16 9.60 -8.91 10.51
CA TYR A 16 10.68 -8.33 9.72
C TYR A 16 10.17 -7.81 8.36
N ASN A 17 9.39 -8.61 7.64
CA ASN A 17 8.80 -8.24 6.36
C ASN A 17 7.76 -7.12 6.54
N LYS A 18 6.94 -7.17 7.60
CA LYS A 18 5.99 -6.10 7.98
C LYS A 18 6.72 -4.77 8.16
N ASN A 19 7.79 -4.73 8.96
CA ASN A 19 8.55 -3.50 9.18
C ASN A 19 9.24 -3.00 7.91
N LYS A 20 9.78 -3.92 7.08
CA LYS A 20 10.38 -3.57 5.79
C LYS A 20 9.35 -2.95 4.84
N TRP A 21 8.19 -3.58 4.66
CA TRP A 21 7.13 -3.06 3.80
C TRP A 21 6.55 -1.75 4.30
N ARG A 22 6.36 -1.59 5.62
CA ARG A 22 5.95 -0.31 6.21
C ARG A 22 6.92 0.82 5.88
N ARG A 23 8.24 0.55 5.96
CA ARG A 23 9.27 1.52 5.58
C ARG A 23 9.23 1.87 4.10
N GLU A 24 9.04 0.88 3.21
CA GLU A 24 8.91 1.11 1.77
C GLU A 24 7.68 1.94 1.42
N ILE A 25 6.51 1.62 1.99
CA ILE A 25 5.26 2.39 1.85
C ILE A 25 5.46 3.83 2.32
N LEU A 26 6.06 4.02 3.51
CA LEU A 26 6.33 5.36 4.04
C LEU A 26 7.24 6.16 3.12
N ASN A 27 8.28 5.54 2.56
CA ASN A 27 9.18 6.19 1.61
C ASN A 27 8.45 6.64 0.33
N PHE A 28 7.57 5.80 -0.23
CA PHE A 28 6.76 6.17 -1.39
C PHE A 28 5.79 7.31 -1.06
N ARG A 29 5.12 7.29 0.10
CA ARG A 29 4.26 8.39 0.55
C ARG A 29 5.01 9.71 0.63
N ILE A 30 6.20 9.72 1.24
CA ILE A 30 7.04 10.92 1.33
C ILE A 30 7.40 11.44 -0.07
N GLN A 31 7.76 10.56 -1.00
CA GLN A 31 8.08 10.95 -2.37
C GLN A 31 6.87 11.52 -3.10
N ILE A 32 5.72 10.86 -3.03
CA ILE A 32 4.47 11.34 -3.64
C ILE A 32 4.07 12.69 -3.04
N LYS A 33 4.07 12.83 -1.71
CA LYS A 33 3.80 14.11 -1.04
C LYS A 33 4.77 15.20 -1.47
N ARG A 34 6.06 14.90 -1.62
CA ARG A 34 7.05 15.87 -2.14
C ARG A 34 6.72 16.29 -3.56
N ILE A 35 6.29 15.38 -4.42
CA ILE A 35 5.88 15.69 -5.80
C ILE A 35 4.59 16.54 -5.80
N ILE A 36 3.59 16.20 -5.00
CA ILE A 36 2.35 16.99 -4.82
C ILE A 36 2.65 18.38 -4.26
N SER A 37 3.56 18.47 -3.29
CA SER A 37 3.99 19.72 -2.67
C SER A 37 4.99 20.49 -3.54
N ASN A 38 5.47 19.90 -4.64
CA ASN A 38 6.44 20.53 -5.53
C ASN A 38 5.74 21.55 -6.42
N LYS A 39 5.56 22.77 -5.90
CA LYS A 39 5.38 23.99 -6.69
C LYS A 39 6.04 25.20 -6.01
N LYS A 40 6.57 26.07 -6.88
CA LYS A 40 7.11 27.40 -6.59
C LYS A 40 6.21 28.14 -5.59
N ASP A 41 6.83 28.80 -4.61
CA ASP A 41 6.20 29.66 -3.59
C ASP A 41 5.35 28.95 -2.51
N GLY A 42 5.54 27.65 -2.29
CA GLY A 42 5.08 26.98 -1.06
C GLY A 42 3.59 26.61 -1.04
N THR A 43 2.91 26.60 -2.19
CA THR A 43 1.51 26.16 -2.33
C THR A 43 1.39 24.73 -2.87
N TYR A 44 0.39 23.99 -2.37
CA TYR A 44 0.01 22.66 -2.86
C TYR A 44 -0.32 22.68 -4.36
N ASN A 45 0.17 21.68 -5.11
CA ASN A 45 -0.26 21.48 -6.49
C ASN A 45 -1.61 20.74 -6.54
N THR A 46 -2.71 21.48 -6.35
CA THR A 46 -4.08 20.94 -6.28
C THR A 46 -4.47 20.10 -7.51
N ASN A 47 -3.94 20.44 -8.69
CA ASN A 47 -4.19 19.69 -9.92
C ASN A 47 -3.62 18.27 -9.85
N LEU A 48 -2.44 18.10 -9.25
CA LEU A 48 -1.83 16.78 -9.14
C LEU A 48 -2.53 15.90 -8.11
N ALA A 49 -2.98 16.48 -6.99
CA ALA A 49 -3.79 15.76 -6.01
C ALA A 49 -5.15 15.34 -6.60
N SER A 50 -5.77 16.20 -7.41
CA SER A 50 -7.03 15.89 -8.10
C SER A 50 -6.83 14.76 -9.12
N TYR A 51 -5.77 14.84 -9.94
CA TYR A 51 -5.42 13.80 -10.90
C TYR A 51 -5.16 12.43 -10.23
N LEU A 52 -4.47 12.40 -9.09
CA LEU A 52 -4.26 11.16 -8.34
C LEU A 52 -5.57 10.53 -7.87
N THR A 53 -6.57 11.35 -7.55
CA THR A 53 -7.92 10.87 -7.19
C THR A 53 -8.62 10.27 -8.40
N GLU A 54 -8.49 10.90 -9.58
CA GLU A 54 -9.07 10.40 -10.83
C GLU A 54 -8.50 9.05 -11.26
N ILE A 55 -7.20 8.80 -11.04
CA ILE A 55 -6.55 7.55 -11.46
C ILE A 55 -6.50 6.47 -10.36
N LEU A 56 -7.03 6.73 -9.17
CA LEU A 56 -6.90 5.83 -8.02
C LEU A 56 -7.45 4.43 -8.31
N GLU A 57 -8.61 4.33 -8.95
CA GLU A 57 -9.23 3.04 -9.30
C GLU A 57 -8.34 2.24 -10.25
N GLN A 58 -7.77 2.88 -11.27
CA GLN A 58 -6.84 2.22 -12.21
C GLN A 58 -5.57 1.76 -11.49
N CYS A 59 -4.98 2.61 -10.64
CA CYS A 59 -3.81 2.23 -9.84
C CYS A 59 -4.09 1.03 -8.94
N TYR A 60 -5.30 0.94 -8.37
CA TYR A 60 -5.71 -0.18 -7.55
C TYR A 60 -5.91 -1.46 -8.38
N GLU A 61 -6.53 -1.36 -9.55
CA GLU A 61 -6.67 -2.51 -10.46
C GLU A 61 -5.31 -3.05 -10.91
N ASP A 62 -4.38 -2.16 -11.28
CA ASP A 62 -3.01 -2.53 -11.65
C ASP A 62 -2.30 -3.26 -10.49
N ALA A 63 -2.44 -2.75 -9.25
CA ALA A 63 -1.89 -3.39 -8.06
C ALA A 63 -2.52 -4.76 -7.80
N CYS A 64 -3.84 -4.91 -7.99
CA CYS A 64 -4.53 -6.19 -7.87
C CYS A 64 -4.01 -7.19 -8.91
N HIS A 65 -3.82 -6.77 -10.16
CA HIS A 65 -3.27 -7.62 -11.22
C HIS A 65 -1.86 -8.10 -10.86
N LEU A 66 -0.96 -7.19 -10.48
CA LEU A 66 0.40 -7.54 -10.06
C LEU A 66 0.41 -8.50 -8.86
N PHE A 67 -0.49 -8.31 -7.90
CA PHE A 67 -0.58 -9.15 -6.72
C PHE A 67 -1.12 -10.55 -7.04
N VAL A 68 -2.16 -10.64 -7.89
CA VAL A 68 -2.72 -11.91 -8.37
C VAL A 68 -1.67 -12.71 -9.14
N GLU A 69 -0.99 -12.08 -10.10
CA GLU A 69 0.07 -12.74 -10.89
C GLU A 69 1.27 -13.14 -10.02
N GLY A 70 1.68 -12.28 -9.09
CA GLY A 70 2.86 -12.51 -8.25
C GLY A 70 2.68 -13.59 -7.18
N TYR A 71 1.45 -13.79 -6.69
CA TYR A 71 1.17 -14.69 -5.56
C TYR A 71 0.20 -15.84 -5.90
N GLY A 72 -0.35 -15.87 -7.11
CA GLY A 72 -1.27 -16.92 -7.56
C GLY A 72 -2.58 -16.96 -6.78
N ILE A 73 -3.03 -15.82 -6.23
CA ILE A 73 -4.27 -15.75 -5.46
C ILE A 73 -5.48 -15.51 -6.38
N ASP A 74 -6.65 -15.96 -5.97
CA ASP A 74 -7.88 -15.69 -6.70
C ASP A 74 -8.27 -14.20 -6.54
N LYS A 75 -8.43 -13.46 -7.66
CA LYS A 75 -8.85 -12.05 -7.68
C LYS A 75 -10.13 -11.82 -6.88
N ARG A 76 -11.02 -12.82 -6.79
CA ARG A 76 -12.28 -12.75 -6.02
C ARG A 76 -12.07 -12.61 -4.51
N LEU A 77 -10.87 -12.86 -4.00
CA LEU A 77 -10.50 -12.67 -2.59
C LEU A 77 -10.07 -11.22 -2.28
N LEU A 78 -9.85 -10.40 -3.31
CA LEU A 78 -9.53 -8.99 -3.16
C LEU A 78 -10.80 -8.13 -3.10
N SER A 79 -10.71 -6.98 -2.45
CA SER A 79 -11.77 -5.97 -2.50
C SER A 79 -12.00 -5.51 -3.95
N ALA A 80 -13.25 -5.22 -4.30
CA ALA A 80 -13.58 -4.67 -5.61
C ALA A 80 -13.18 -3.19 -5.74
N THR A 81 -12.94 -2.50 -4.63
CA THR A 81 -12.62 -1.07 -4.57
C THR A 81 -11.37 -0.80 -3.73
N PRO A 82 -10.69 0.34 -3.96
CA PRO A 82 -9.54 0.77 -3.16
C PRO A 82 -9.85 0.80 -1.65
N MET A 83 -8.83 0.58 -0.83
CA MET A 83 -8.95 0.50 0.64
C MET A 83 -9.16 1.85 1.34
N GLY A 84 -9.16 2.95 0.60
CA GLY A 84 -9.35 4.31 1.14
C GLY A 84 -9.26 5.35 0.04
N ALA A 85 -9.57 6.60 0.39
CA ALA A 85 -9.36 7.74 -0.49
C ALA A 85 -7.88 8.17 -0.52
N ILE A 86 -7.48 9.00 -1.49
CA ILE A 86 -6.06 9.39 -1.69
C ILE A 86 -5.46 10.07 -0.46
N ASP A 87 -6.22 10.95 0.20
CA ASP A 87 -5.83 11.60 1.44
C ASP A 87 -5.51 10.60 2.56
N GLN A 88 -6.37 9.60 2.73
CA GLN A 88 -6.15 8.52 3.70
C GLN A 88 -4.97 7.61 3.30
N ILE A 89 -4.87 7.22 2.02
CA ILE A 89 -3.79 6.37 1.50
C ILE A 89 -2.42 7.04 1.68
N LEU A 90 -2.35 8.36 1.54
CA LEU A 90 -1.13 9.14 1.69
C LEU A 90 -0.82 9.55 3.14
N ASP A 91 -1.75 9.38 4.09
CA ASP A 91 -1.46 9.62 5.50
C ASP A 91 -0.31 8.70 5.97
N GLU A 92 0.70 9.29 6.62
CA GLU A 92 1.89 8.56 7.10
C GLU A 92 1.58 7.62 8.26
N ASN A 93 0.53 7.91 9.02
CA ASN A 93 0.10 7.12 10.17
C ASN A 93 -0.93 6.05 9.80
N TRP A 94 -1.52 6.13 8.60
CA TRP A 94 -2.54 5.20 8.18
C TRP A 94 -1.95 3.91 7.59
N PHE A 95 -2.35 2.77 8.13
CA PHE A 95 -2.11 1.45 7.56
C PHE A 95 -3.35 0.60 7.79
N PRO A 96 -3.79 -0.20 6.81
CA PRO A 96 -4.93 -1.09 7.01
C PRO A 96 -4.63 -2.09 8.13
N GLU A 97 -5.65 -2.39 8.94
CA GLU A 97 -5.57 -3.47 9.92
C GLU A 97 -5.26 -4.79 9.21
N PHE A 98 -4.31 -5.56 9.76
CA PHE A 98 -3.95 -6.84 9.16
C PHE A 98 -5.09 -7.83 9.37
N LEU A 99 -5.59 -8.45 8.30
CA LEU A 99 -6.44 -9.63 8.39
C LEU A 99 -5.67 -10.72 9.17
N GLY A 100 -6.03 -10.94 10.44
CA GLY A 100 -5.41 -11.92 11.32
C GLY A 100 -4.71 -11.36 12.58
N GLU A 101 -5.15 -10.22 13.10
CA GLU A 101 -4.94 -9.89 14.53
C GLU A 101 -6.22 -10.25 15.30
N ASP A 102 -6.27 -11.52 15.76
CA ASP A 102 -6.98 -12.02 16.96
C ASP A 102 -5.97 -12.86 17.75
#